data_AF-A0A7S1H708-F1
#
_entry.id   AF-A0A7S1H708-F1
#
_cell.length_a   1.000
_cell.length_b   1.000
_cell.length_c   1.000
_cell.angle_alpha   90.00
_cell.angle_beta   90.00
_cell.angle_gamma   90.00
#
_symmetry.space_group_name_H-M   'P 1'
#
loop_
_entity.id
_entity.type
_entity.pdbx_description
1 polymer ?
#
loop_
_entity_poly.entity_id
_entity_poly.type
_entity_poly.pdbx_seq_one_letter_code
_entity_poly.pdbx_strand_id
1 'polypeptide(L)'
;LVTLLLGAAGFCAFAQTTPDAPAAEAASAPLASPTPAPAKKPVAPVATPLTPAPSWQSLTPAQQALLAPLAEDWSKLTPNQRSKWLNATAYLATLQPAELTRLQDRMRDWAALTPAERREA
;
A
#
# COMPACT_ATOMS: atom_id res chain seq x y z
N LEU A 1 5.96 22.88 18.83
CA LEU A 1 7.33 22.76 18.30
C LEU A 1 7.60 21.27 18.13
N VAL A 2 7.27 20.74 16.94
CA VAL A 2 7.37 19.31 16.65
C VAL A 2 8.81 19.03 16.25
N THR A 3 9.54 18.36 17.14
CA THR A 3 10.87 17.82 16.88
C THR A 3 10.76 16.62 15.95
N LEU A 4 11.13 16.86 14.71
CA LEU A 4 11.56 15.89 13.70
C LEU A 4 12.66 14.99 14.30
N LEU A 5 12.41 13.69 14.45
CA LEU A 5 13.46 12.71 14.76
C LEU A 5 13.56 11.69 13.64
N LEU A 6 14.49 12.01 12.76
CA LEU A 6 15.14 11.19 11.76
C LEU A 6 15.78 9.97 12.47
N GLY A 7 15.16 8.80 12.34
CA GLY A 7 15.70 7.52 12.81
C GLY A 7 16.34 6.76 11.67
N ALA A 8 17.66 6.80 11.58
CA ALA A 8 18.48 6.00 10.69
C ALA A 8 18.47 4.52 11.11
N ALA A 9 18.10 3.61 10.20
CA ALA A 9 18.50 2.20 10.24
C ALA A 9 18.29 1.55 8.85
N GLY A 10 19.36 0.99 8.27
CA GLY A 10 19.21 -0.07 7.27
C GLY A 10 19.72 0.21 5.86
N PHE A 11 20.82 0.94 5.69
CA PHE A 11 21.64 0.81 4.48
C PHE A 11 22.85 -0.05 4.81
N CYS A 12 22.84 -1.31 4.38
CA CYS A 12 24.02 -2.08 3.98
C CYS A 12 23.61 -3.51 3.57
N ALA A 13 24.35 -4.06 2.61
CA ALA A 13 24.42 -5.45 2.18
C ALA A 13 23.58 -5.87 0.95
N PHE A 14 23.86 -5.24 -0.19
CA PHE A 14 23.90 -5.98 -1.45
C PHE A 14 25.15 -6.87 -1.44
N ALA A 15 25.09 -8.00 -0.73
CA ALA A 15 26.16 -9.00 -0.72
C ALA A 15 26.13 -9.79 -2.03
N GLN A 16 26.78 -9.24 -3.07
CA GLN A 16 27.22 -10.04 -4.20
C GLN A 16 28.38 -10.90 -3.70
N THR A 17 28.12 -12.18 -3.50
CA THR A 17 29.20 -13.18 -3.40
C THR A 17 28.96 -14.20 -4.50
N THR A 18 29.79 -14.13 -5.51
CA THR A 18 29.97 -15.18 -6.51
C THR A 18 31.11 -16.06 -6.00
N PRO A 19 30.90 -17.36 -5.80
CA PRO A 19 32.00 -18.32 -5.85
C PRO A 19 31.91 -19.11 -7.15
N ASP A 20 32.91 -18.86 -8.00
CA ASP A 20 33.37 -19.79 -9.04
C ASP A 20 34.05 -20.98 -8.35
N ALA A 21 33.55 -22.19 -8.61
CA ALA A 21 34.35 -23.42 -8.56
C ALA A 21 33.69 -24.53 -9.43
N PRO A 22 34.49 -25.41 -10.05
CA PRO A 22 34.10 -26.15 -11.25
C PRO A 22 33.70 -27.62 -11.01
N ALA A 23 33.15 -28.20 -12.08
CA ALA A 23 33.16 -29.61 -12.48
C ALA A 23 32.21 -30.61 -11.79
N ALA A 24 31.38 -31.20 -12.66
CA ALA A 24 30.91 -32.59 -12.70
C ALA A 24 30.14 -33.16 -11.50
N GLU A 25 28.87 -33.54 -11.70
CA GLU A 25 28.50 -34.96 -11.78
C GLU A 25 27.07 -35.14 -12.30
N ALA A 26 26.86 -36.24 -13.00
CA ALA A 26 25.70 -36.57 -13.80
C ALA A 26 24.53 -37.18 -12.99
N ALA A 27 23.37 -37.17 -13.65
CA ALA A 27 22.31 -38.19 -13.59
C ALA A 27 21.54 -38.39 -12.28
N SER A 28 20.27 -37.97 -12.27
CA SER A 28 19.11 -38.88 -12.33
C SER A 28 17.80 -38.14 -12.06
N ALA A 29 16.85 -38.25 -13.00
CA ALA A 29 15.42 -38.06 -12.73
C ALA A 29 14.93 -39.24 -11.85
N PRO A 30 13.87 -39.14 -11.02
CA PRO A 30 12.51 -38.90 -11.55
C PRO A 30 11.57 -38.03 -10.68
N LEU A 31 10.61 -37.41 -11.40
CA LEU A 31 9.19 -37.24 -11.06
C LEU A 31 8.79 -37.27 -9.57
N ALA A 32 8.54 -36.09 -9.00
CA ALA A 32 7.44 -35.86 -8.06
C ALA A 32 7.15 -34.35 -7.98
N SER A 33 6.16 -33.89 -8.73
CA SER A 33 5.57 -32.57 -8.53
C SER A 33 4.52 -32.68 -7.42
N PRO A 34 4.72 -32.13 -6.20
CA PRO A 34 3.59 -31.80 -5.37
C PRO A 34 2.93 -30.56 -5.97
N THR A 35 1.74 -30.77 -6.56
CA THR A 35 0.75 -29.75 -6.92
C THR A 35 0.67 -28.65 -5.85
N PRO A 36 1.00 -27.38 -6.16
CA PRO A 36 0.53 -26.29 -5.33
C PRO A 36 -0.97 -26.12 -5.55
N ALA A 37 -1.72 -26.37 -4.49
CA ALA A 37 -3.13 -26.02 -4.36
C ALA A 37 -3.37 -24.56 -4.78
N PRO A 38 -4.57 -24.23 -5.32
CA PRO A 38 -4.83 -22.94 -5.94
C PRO A 38 -4.73 -21.82 -4.90
N ALA A 39 -3.63 -21.07 -4.95
CA ALA A 39 -3.51 -19.80 -4.27
C ALA A 39 -4.62 -18.89 -4.78
N LYS A 40 -5.46 -18.47 -3.85
CA LYS A 40 -6.60 -17.57 -4.01
C LYS A 40 -6.23 -16.47 -5.02
N LYS A 41 -6.99 -16.42 -6.12
CA LYS A 41 -6.88 -15.41 -7.18
C LYS A 41 -6.64 -14.04 -6.54
N PRO A 42 -5.57 -13.32 -6.90
CA PRO A 42 -5.49 -11.90 -6.58
C PRO A 42 -6.69 -11.27 -7.27
N VAL A 43 -7.66 -10.80 -6.49
CA VAL A 43 -8.68 -9.90 -7.01
C VAL A 43 -7.92 -8.65 -7.41
N ALA A 44 -7.57 -8.57 -8.69
CA ALA A 44 -7.05 -7.35 -9.28
C ALA A 44 -8.03 -6.23 -8.91
N PRO A 45 -7.59 -5.12 -8.30
CA PRO A 45 -8.49 -4.01 -8.05
C PRO A 45 -8.99 -3.54 -9.40
N VAL A 46 -10.30 -3.70 -9.63
CA VAL A 46 -10.98 -3.16 -10.79
C VAL A 46 -10.72 -1.65 -10.77
N ALA A 47 -9.93 -1.18 -11.74
CA ALA A 47 -9.72 0.23 -11.96
C ALA A 47 -11.05 0.81 -12.47
N THR A 48 -11.84 1.38 -11.56
CA THR A 48 -13.05 2.13 -11.88
C THR A 48 -12.69 3.31 -12.78
N PRO A 49 -13.51 3.64 -13.81
CA PRO A 49 -13.20 4.72 -14.76
C PRO A 49 -13.01 6.07 -14.08
N LEU A 50 -12.15 6.91 -14.67
CA LEU A 50 -11.73 8.24 -14.21
C LEU A 50 -12.90 9.24 -14.26
N THR A 51 -13.89 9.10 -13.39
CA THR A 51 -14.74 10.22 -13.01
C THR A 51 -13.88 11.17 -12.16
N PRO A 52 -13.89 12.51 -12.39
CA PRO A 52 -13.21 13.44 -11.50
C PRO A 52 -13.66 13.17 -10.07
N ALA A 53 -12.72 12.74 -9.23
CA ALA A 53 -13.05 12.26 -7.91
C ALA A 53 -13.79 13.34 -7.10
N PRO A 54 -14.88 12.98 -6.41
CA PRO A 54 -15.73 13.93 -5.71
C PRO A 54 -14.96 14.80 -4.70
N SER A 55 -15.43 16.02 -4.49
CA SER A 55 -14.97 16.85 -3.38
C SER A 55 -15.34 16.18 -2.05
N TRP A 56 -14.65 16.55 -0.96
CA TRP A 56 -14.85 15.95 0.36
C TRP A 56 -16.33 15.94 0.79
N GLN A 57 -17.05 17.03 0.48
CA GLN A 57 -18.46 17.21 0.82
C GLN A 57 -19.41 16.30 0.03
N SER A 58 -18.98 15.77 -1.12
CA SER A 58 -19.77 14.84 -1.93
C SER A 58 -19.61 13.37 -1.50
N LEU A 59 -18.77 13.09 -0.51
CA LEU A 59 -18.60 11.75 0.05
C LEU A 59 -19.73 11.37 0.99
N THR A 60 -20.03 10.07 1.12
CA THR A 60 -21.01 9.61 2.11
C THR A 60 -20.46 9.77 3.54
N PRO A 61 -21.32 9.97 4.56
CA PRO A 61 -20.85 10.12 5.95
C PRO A 61 -19.99 8.95 6.44
N ALA A 62 -20.29 7.73 6.00
CA ALA A 62 -19.48 6.55 6.31
C ALA A 62 -18.08 6.62 5.69
N GLN A 63 -17.97 7.05 4.43
CA GLN A 63 -16.66 7.24 3.79
C GLN A 63 -15.88 8.39 4.43
N GLN A 64 -16.55 9.50 4.79
CA GLN A 64 -15.92 10.61 5.50
C GLN A 64 -15.38 10.19 6.86
N ALA A 65 -16.09 9.32 7.60
CA ALA A 65 -15.60 8.79 8.88
C ALA A 65 -14.35 7.91 8.72
N LEU A 66 -14.32 7.06 7.70
CA LEU A 66 -13.16 6.20 7.40
C LEU A 66 -11.95 7.01 6.92
N LEU A 67 -12.20 8.08 6.17
CA LEU A 67 -11.17 8.94 5.59
C LEU A 67 -10.92 10.23 6.41
N ALA A 68 -11.48 10.34 7.62
CA ALA A 68 -11.42 11.53 8.47
C ALA A 68 -10.02 12.18 8.58
N PRO A 69 -8.91 11.43 8.75
CA PRO A 69 -7.58 12.04 8.82
C PRO A 69 -7.13 12.75 7.52
N LEU A 70 -7.76 12.47 6.39
CA LEU A 70 -7.45 13.10 5.09
C LEU A 70 -8.33 14.33 4.78
N ALA A 71 -9.30 14.67 5.63
CA ALA A 71 -10.31 15.69 5.34
C ALA A 71 -9.69 17.06 4.99
N GLU A 72 -8.69 17.49 5.77
CA GLU A 72 -8.02 18.78 5.60
C GLU A 72 -7.24 18.87 4.27
N ASP A 73 -6.64 17.76 3.88
CA ASP A 73 -5.74 17.66 2.73
C ASP A 73 -6.42 17.12 1.47
N TRP A 74 -7.69 16.71 1.56
CA TRP A 74 -8.44 16.07 0.48
C TRP A 74 -8.44 16.88 -0.83
N SER A 75 -8.59 18.20 -0.72
CA SER A 75 -8.58 19.11 -1.88
C SER A 75 -7.21 19.25 -2.54
N LYS A 76 -6.12 18.97 -1.80
CA LYS A 76 -4.75 18.98 -2.32
C LYS A 76 -4.40 17.69 -3.07
N LEU A 77 -5.21 16.64 -2.90
CA LEU A 77 -5.00 15.36 -3.55
C LEU A 77 -5.38 15.41 -5.04
N THR A 78 -4.60 14.72 -5.87
CA THR A 78 -4.93 14.54 -7.27
C THR A 78 -6.20 13.68 -7.42
N PRO A 79 -6.97 13.81 -8.51
CA PRO A 79 -8.15 12.99 -8.74
C PRO A 79 -7.85 11.48 -8.67
N ASN A 80 -6.68 11.05 -9.14
CA ASN A 80 -6.28 9.64 -9.09
C ASN A 80 -6.11 9.13 -7.65
N GLN A 81 -5.44 9.91 -6.78
CA GLN A 81 -5.27 9.55 -5.38
C GLN A 81 -6.61 9.48 -4.63
N ARG A 82 -7.49 10.47 -4.86
CA ARG A 82 -8.84 10.45 -4.28
C ARG A 82 -9.60 9.19 -4.71
N SER A 83 -9.57 8.83 -6.00
CA SER A 83 -10.19 7.58 -6.47
C SER A 83 -9.58 6.34 -5.82
N LYS A 84 -8.26 6.29 -5.57
CA LYS A 84 -7.63 5.19 -4.84
C LYS A 84 -8.13 5.10 -3.40
N TRP A 85 -8.18 6.22 -2.69
CA TRP A 85 -8.69 6.28 -1.31
C TRP A 85 -10.16 5.87 -1.22
N LEU A 86 -10.99 6.29 -2.19
CA LEU A 86 -12.39 5.87 -2.26
C LEU A 86 -12.53 4.36 -2.49
N ASN A 87 -11.76 3.79 -3.41
CA ASN A 87 -11.73 2.34 -3.61
C ASN A 87 -11.24 1.61 -2.34
N ALA A 88 -10.32 2.20 -1.58
CA ALA A 88 -9.87 1.65 -0.31
C ALA A 88 -10.97 1.66 0.77
N THR A 89 -11.93 2.60 0.76
CA THR A 89 -13.00 2.64 1.78
C THR A 89 -13.83 1.37 1.85
N ALA A 90 -14.04 0.68 0.71
CA ALA A 90 -14.73 -0.60 0.69
C ALA A 90 -13.96 -1.68 1.45
N TYR A 91 -12.62 -1.66 1.37
CA TYR A 91 -11.76 -2.54 2.15
C TYR A 91 -11.73 -2.12 3.63
N LEU A 92 -11.59 -0.83 3.93
CA LEU A 92 -11.56 -0.32 5.31
C LEU A 92 -12.84 -0.65 6.08
N ALA A 93 -13.99 -0.67 5.41
CA ALA A 93 -15.27 -1.05 6.00
C ALA A 93 -15.32 -2.53 6.43
N THR A 94 -14.40 -3.37 5.94
CA THR A 94 -14.30 -4.80 6.31
C THR A 94 -13.30 -5.07 7.43
N LEU A 95 -12.49 -4.07 7.82
CA LEU A 95 -11.45 -4.22 8.84
C LEU A 95 -12.01 -4.20 10.26
N GLN A 96 -11.28 -4.82 11.18
CA GLN A 96 -11.58 -4.69 12.60
C GLN A 96 -11.21 -3.28 13.10
N PRO A 97 -11.88 -2.77 14.15
CA PRO A 97 -11.63 -1.42 14.65
C PRO A 97 -10.17 -1.16 15.04
N ALA A 98 -9.46 -2.16 15.58
CA ALA A 98 -8.04 -2.04 15.91
C ALA A 98 -7.14 -1.84 14.69
N GLU A 99 -7.45 -2.50 13.57
CA GLU A 99 -6.71 -2.36 12.31
C GLU A 99 -7.04 -1.04 11.64
N LEU A 100 -8.31 -0.63 11.69
CA LEU A 100 -8.76 0.66 11.21
C LEU A 100 -8.01 1.81 11.91
N THR A 101 -7.83 1.75 13.24
CA THR A 101 -7.06 2.76 13.98
C THR A 101 -5.62 2.85 13.50
N ARG A 102 -4.92 1.71 13.37
CA ARG A 102 -3.53 1.70 12.86
C ARG A 102 -3.43 2.29 11.47
N LEU A 103 -4.42 2.01 10.62
CA LEU A 103 -4.44 2.53 9.26
C LEU A 103 -4.74 4.03 9.25
N GLN A 104 -5.64 4.52 10.10
CA GLN A 104 -5.89 5.95 10.29
C GLN A 104 -4.67 6.69 10.84
N ASP A 105 -3.90 6.09 11.75
CA ASP A 105 -2.63 6.66 12.21
C ASP A 105 -1.65 6.81 11.05
N ARG A 106 -1.49 5.76 10.23
CA ARG A 106 -0.66 5.83 9.03
C ARG A 106 -1.16 6.84 8.01
N MET A 107 -2.48 7.02 7.89
CA MET A 107 -3.08 8.06 7.04
C MET A 107 -2.76 9.47 7.55
N ARG A 108 -2.70 9.66 8.86
CA ARG A 108 -2.29 10.93 9.49
C ARG A 108 -0.81 11.20 9.27
N ASP A 109 0.05 10.19 9.41
CA ASP A 109 1.47 10.31 9.09
C ASP A 109 1.67 10.64 7.60
N TRP A 110 0.88 10.01 6.72
CA TRP A 110 0.89 10.32 5.30
C TRP A 110 0.37 11.73 5.00
N ALA A 111 -0.67 12.21 5.70
CA ALA A 111 -1.18 13.57 5.54
C ALA A 111 -0.13 14.62 5.97
N ALA A 112 0.71 14.30 6.95
CA ALA A 112 1.80 15.14 7.41
C ALA A 112 2.96 15.26 6.38
N LEU A 113 3.04 14.39 5.37
CA LEU A 113 4.01 14.52 4.29
C LEU A 113 3.75 15.79 3.46
N THR A 114 4.81 16.34 2.83
CA THR A 114 4.65 17.51 1.98
C THR A 114 3.75 17.19 0.77
N PRO A 115 3.07 18.19 0.17
CA PRO A 115 2.24 17.96 -1.02
C PRO A 115 3.00 17.37 -2.20
N ALA A 116 4.33 17.57 -2.28
CA ALA A 116 5.18 16.96 -3.30
C ALA A 116 5.41 15.47 -3.01
N GLU A 117 5.78 15.10 -1.78
CA GLU A 117 5.98 13.70 -1.38
C GLU A 117 4.68 12.89 -1.49
N ARG A 118 3.54 13.50 -1.19
CA ARG A 118 2.22 12.87 -1.38
C ARG A 118 1.86 12.60 -2.85
N ARG A 119 2.51 13.26 -3.82
CA ARG A 119 2.28 12.96 -5.25
C ARG A 119 2.96 11.67 -5.69
N GLU A 120 4.03 11.28 -5.00
CA GLU A 120 4.86 10.11 -5.33
C GLU A 120 4.45 8.85 -4.55
N ALA A 121 3.75 9.01 -3.42
CA ALA A 121 3.16 7.91 -2.63
C ALA A 121 1.88 7.33 -3.27
#